data_AF-A0AA41ERJ6-F1
#
_entry.id   AF-A0AA41ERJ6-F1
#
_cell.length_a   1.000
_cell.length_b   1.000
_cell.length_c   1.000
_cell.angle_alpha   90.00
_cell.angle_beta   90.00
_cell.angle_gamma   90.00
#
_symmetry.space_group_name_H-M   'P 1'
#
loop_
_entity.id
_entity.type
_entity.pdbx_description
1 polymer ?
#
loop_
_entity_poly.entity_id
_entity_poly.type
_entity_poly.pdbx_seq_one_letter_code
_entity_poly.pdbx_strand_id
1 'polypeptide(L)'
;MSSNKKMAAEIRAAYATYGDNPDKWPKDVKKEIRGQAEEHHTAENNVLRHMILHGYTNQYIAQERSKTPQYIQQLRDRMRRRDELDYQATPDELTQLKYNVKHMNKPNNQGVASVMGRDKDWMRCMREKIREADNEARR
;
A
#
# COMPACT_ATOMS: atom_id res chain seq x y z
N MET A 1 -3.23 -3.96 22.37
CA MET A 1 -3.03 -2.54 22.75
C MET A 1 -3.26 -1.67 21.51
N SER A 2 -3.99 -0.56 21.60
CA SER A 2 -4.16 0.40 20.49
C SER A 2 -2.81 1.05 20.15
N SER A 3 -2.49 1.24 18.85
CA SER A 3 -1.22 1.83 18.40
C SER A 3 -0.90 3.17 19.07
N ASN A 4 -1.91 3.95 19.43
CA ASN A 4 -1.73 5.23 20.12
C ASN A 4 -1.13 5.07 21.53
N LYS A 5 -1.42 3.95 22.23
CA LYS A 5 -0.85 3.68 23.55
C LYS A 5 0.64 3.30 23.45
N LYS A 6 1.04 2.62 22.37
CA LYS A 6 2.44 2.24 22.13
C LYS A 6 3.29 3.46 21.77
N MET A 7 2.81 4.31 20.85
CA MET A 7 3.46 5.57 20.50
C MET A 7 3.64 6.49 21.72
N ALA A 8 2.60 6.66 22.55
CA ALA A 8 2.70 7.48 23.75
C ALA A 8 3.74 6.93 24.76
N ALA A 9 3.90 5.61 24.82
CA ALA A 9 4.93 4.98 25.65
C ALA A 9 6.34 5.22 25.10
N GLU A 10 6.53 5.14 23.79
CA GLU A 10 7.81 5.39 23.13
C GLU A 10 8.22 6.87 23.21
N ILE A 11 7.27 7.79 23.06
CA ILE A 11 7.50 9.23 23.29
C ILE A 11 7.91 9.48 24.76
N ARG A 12 7.20 8.88 25.72
CA ARG A 12 7.56 9.00 27.15
C ARG A 12 8.94 8.42 27.45
N ALA A 13 9.28 7.29 26.84
CA ALA A 13 10.60 6.69 26.98
C ALA A 13 11.71 7.59 26.39
N ALA A 14 11.45 8.23 25.24
CA ALA A 14 12.38 9.17 24.64
C ALA A 14 12.59 10.41 25.52
N TYR A 15 11.53 10.97 26.12
CA TYR A 15 11.65 12.05 27.10
C TYR A 15 12.47 11.63 28.32
N ALA A 16 12.24 10.42 28.85
CA ALA A 16 13.01 9.91 29.99
C ALA A 16 14.50 9.66 29.65
N THR A 17 14.82 9.36 28.39
CA THR A 17 16.17 8.98 27.96
C THR A 17 16.99 10.17 27.45
N TYR A 18 16.36 11.09 26.71
CA TYR A 18 17.04 12.19 26.00
C TYR A 18 16.65 13.58 26.52
N GLY A 19 15.81 13.62 27.55
CA GLY A 19 15.37 14.84 28.22
C GLY A 19 14.27 15.60 27.48
N ASP A 20 13.83 16.68 28.09
CA ASP A 20 12.62 17.44 27.72
C ASP A 20 12.76 18.29 26.45
N ASN A 21 13.90 18.23 25.76
CA ASN A 21 14.13 18.98 24.54
C ASN A 21 14.21 18.05 23.31
N PRO A 22 13.10 17.85 22.59
CA PRO A 22 13.06 17.05 21.37
C PRO A 22 14.06 17.47 20.31
N ASP A 23 14.43 18.75 20.20
CA ASP A 23 15.39 19.22 19.20
C ASP A 23 16.82 18.71 19.45
N LYS A 24 17.10 18.23 20.66
CA LYS A 24 18.38 17.62 21.02
C LYS A 24 18.40 16.11 20.88
N TRP A 25 17.27 15.48 20.55
CA TRP A 25 17.21 14.03 20.40
C TRP A 25 18.01 13.53 19.19
N PRO A 26 18.53 12.30 19.24
CA PRO A 26 19.17 11.66 18.10
C PRO A 26 18.27 11.67 16.85
N LYS A 27 18.88 11.88 15.67
CA LYS A 27 18.16 11.95 14.40
C LYS A 27 17.35 10.67 14.11
N ASP A 28 17.87 9.51 14.49
CA ASP A 28 17.19 8.23 14.26
C ASP A 28 15.97 8.08 15.16
N VAL A 29 16.05 8.49 16.43
CA VAL A 29 14.92 8.53 17.37
C VAL A 29 13.83 9.48 16.89
N LYS A 30 14.22 10.67 16.41
CA LYS A 30 13.29 11.62 15.79
C LYS A 30 12.62 11.04 14.56
N LYS A 31 13.38 10.34 13.71
CA LYS A 31 12.88 9.73 12.47
C LYS A 31 11.98 8.53 12.74
N GLU A 32 12.22 7.78 13.81
CA GLU A 32 11.40 6.66 14.24
C GLU A 32 10.08 7.15 14.86
N ILE A 33 10.12 8.11 15.78
CA ILE A 33 8.92 8.70 16.39
C ILE A 33 8.11 9.50 15.37
N ARG A 34 8.76 10.29 14.50
CA ARG A 34 8.10 11.01 13.41
C ARG A 34 7.59 10.06 12.34
N GLY A 35 8.36 9.01 12.05
CA GLY A 35 7.96 7.87 11.25
C GLY A 35 6.64 7.34 11.74
N GLN A 36 6.51 7.02 13.03
CA GLN A 36 5.26 6.57 13.63
C GLN A 36 4.16 7.64 13.65
N ALA A 37 4.47 8.90 13.96
CA ALA A 37 3.50 10.01 14.02
C ALA A 37 2.87 10.32 12.65
N GLU A 38 3.63 10.29 11.57
CA GLU A 38 3.14 10.48 10.19
C GLU A 38 2.48 9.21 9.62
N GLU A 39 2.67 8.07 10.27
CA GLU A 39 2.37 6.72 9.77
C GLU A 39 1.43 5.95 10.70
N HIS A 40 0.66 6.66 11.52
CA HIS A 40 -0.50 6.02 12.11
C HIS A 40 -1.44 5.61 10.98
N HIS A 41 -1.96 4.39 11.14
CA HIS A 41 -3.20 3.88 10.60
C HIS A 41 -4.38 4.81 10.93
N THR A 42 -4.28 6.09 10.56
CA THR A 42 -5.43 6.96 10.45
C THR A 42 -6.37 6.28 9.46
N ALA A 43 -7.68 6.42 9.68
CA ALA A 43 -8.68 5.85 8.78
C ALA A 43 -8.36 6.21 7.32
N GLU A 44 -7.87 7.42 7.09
CA GLU A 44 -7.41 7.90 5.78
C GLU A 44 -6.22 7.08 5.23
N ASN A 45 -5.13 6.94 5.97
CA ASN A 45 -3.96 6.18 5.49
C ASN A 45 -4.30 4.70 5.26
N ASN A 46 -5.22 4.12 6.02
CA ASN A 46 -5.70 2.76 5.78
C ASN A 46 -6.46 2.66 4.45
N VAL A 47 -7.31 3.63 4.14
CA VAL A 47 -8.00 3.68 2.84
C VAL A 47 -6.98 3.83 1.71
N LEU A 48 -5.98 4.69 1.84
CA LEU A 48 -4.93 4.85 0.82
C LEU A 48 -4.13 3.55 0.61
N ARG A 49 -3.72 2.90 1.69
CA ARG A 49 -3.04 1.60 1.65
C ARG A 49 -3.90 0.56 0.96
N HIS A 50 -5.19 0.47 1.34
CA HIS A 50 -6.15 -0.43 0.71
C HIS A 50 -6.25 -0.18 -0.81
N MET A 51 -6.40 1.07 -1.24
CA MET A 51 -6.42 1.40 -2.67
C MET A 51 -5.11 1.00 -3.38
N ILE A 52 -3.95 1.16 -2.74
CA ILE A 52 -2.67 0.71 -3.28
C ILE A 52 -2.63 -0.83 -3.44
N LEU A 53 -3.11 -1.58 -2.43
CA LEU A 53 -3.14 -3.05 -2.48
C LEU A 53 -4.10 -3.59 -3.54
N HIS A 54 -5.20 -2.88 -3.82
CA HIS A 54 -6.11 -3.16 -4.92
C HIS A 54 -5.61 -2.63 -6.28
N GLY A 55 -4.38 -2.11 -6.33
CA GLY A 55 -3.70 -1.77 -7.57
C GLY A 55 -4.18 -0.47 -8.20
N TYR A 56 -4.88 0.41 -7.49
CA TYR A 56 -5.23 1.72 -8.05
C TYR A 56 -3.97 2.54 -8.35
N THR A 57 -4.02 3.36 -9.42
CA THR A 57 -2.88 4.19 -9.82
C THR A 57 -2.70 5.37 -8.86
N ASN A 58 -1.46 5.85 -8.71
CA ASN A 58 -1.20 7.01 -7.85
C ASN A 58 -1.99 8.26 -8.28
N GLN A 59 -2.20 8.44 -9.60
CA GLN A 59 -2.98 9.55 -10.15
C GLN A 59 -4.45 9.44 -9.73
N TYR A 60 -5.05 8.26 -9.86
CA TYR A 60 -6.44 8.05 -9.46
C TYR A 60 -6.64 8.26 -7.96
N ILE A 61 -5.78 7.66 -7.12
CA ILE A 61 -5.85 7.82 -5.67
C ILE A 61 -5.67 9.29 -5.27
N ALA A 62 -4.74 10.00 -5.92
CA ALA A 62 -4.50 11.42 -5.67
C ALA A 62 -5.74 12.28 -5.95
N GLN A 63 -6.42 12.02 -7.08
CA GLN A 63 -7.67 12.71 -7.45
C GLN A 63 -8.79 12.40 -6.46
N GLU A 64 -9.04 11.12 -6.19
CA GLU A 64 -10.16 10.66 -5.36
C GLU A 64 -10.03 11.12 -3.90
N ARG A 65 -8.80 11.17 -3.37
CA ARG A 65 -8.52 11.45 -1.96
C ARG A 65 -7.97 12.86 -1.71
N SER A 66 -7.97 13.71 -2.75
CA SER A 66 -7.41 15.07 -2.69
C SER A 66 -5.99 15.08 -2.07
N LYS A 67 -5.14 14.15 -2.51
CA LYS A 67 -3.73 14.02 -2.10
C LYS A 67 -2.82 14.32 -3.27
N THR A 68 -1.55 14.64 -3.00
CA THR A 68 -0.57 14.77 -4.06
C THR A 68 -0.13 13.39 -4.57
N PRO A 69 0.05 13.19 -5.88
CA PRO A 69 0.59 11.93 -6.42
C PRO A 69 1.94 11.54 -5.79
N GLN A 70 2.76 12.54 -5.43
CA GLN A 70 4.03 12.35 -4.74
C GLN A 70 3.85 11.73 -3.35
N TYR A 71 2.84 12.16 -2.58
CA TYR A 71 2.54 11.56 -1.27
C TYR A 71 2.13 10.09 -1.41
N ILE A 72 1.30 9.75 -2.41
CA ILE A 72 0.90 8.37 -2.68
C ILE A 72 2.10 7.51 -3.11
N GLN A 73 2.98 8.06 -3.94
CA GLN A 73 4.23 7.38 -4.32
C GLN A 73 5.11 7.08 -3.10
N GLN A 74 5.30 8.06 -2.21
CA GLN A 74 6.06 7.86 -0.97
C GLN A 74 5.42 6.82 -0.04
N LEU A 75 4.09 6.76 0.03
CA LEU A 75 3.39 5.73 0.79
C LEU A 75 3.62 4.34 0.19
N ARG A 76 3.49 4.20 -1.13
CA ARG A 76 3.74 2.95 -1.85
C ARG A 76 5.19 2.48 -1.69
N ASP A 77 6.16 3.38 -1.80
CA ASP A 77 7.58 3.05 -1.61
C ASP A 77 7.86 2.59 -0.18
N ARG A 78 7.20 3.19 0.82
CA ARG A 78 7.27 2.72 2.22
C ARG A 78 6.68 1.33 2.38
N MET A 79 5.50 1.08 1.83
CA MET A 79 4.87 -0.26 1.86
C MET A 79 5.78 -1.30 1.21
N ARG A 80 6.38 -0.99 0.06
CA ARG A 80 7.33 -1.88 -0.63
C ARG A 80 8.57 -2.17 0.22
N ARG A 81 9.16 -1.18 0.89
CA ARG A 81 10.34 -1.37 1.75
C ARG A 81 10.08 -2.19 3.01
N ARG A 82 8.81 -2.32 3.40
CA ARG A 82 8.37 -3.07 4.59
C ARG A 82 7.73 -4.41 4.24
N ASP A 83 7.79 -4.82 2.98
CA ASP A 83 7.12 -6.02 2.47
C ASP A 83 5.61 -6.05 2.76
N GLU A 84 4.98 -4.88 2.89
CA GLU A 84 3.54 -4.71 3.11
C GLU A 84 2.75 -4.66 1.79
N LEU A 85 3.45 -4.66 0.65
CA LEU A 85 2.86 -4.55 -0.69
C LEU A 85 2.42 -5.94 -1.22
N ASP A 86 1.54 -6.61 -0.49
CA ASP A 86 0.87 -7.83 -0.97
C ASP A 86 -0.41 -7.46 -1.71
N TYR A 87 -0.33 -7.42 -3.05
CA TYR A 87 -1.48 -7.04 -3.87
C TYR A 87 -2.68 -7.98 -3.64
N GLN A 88 -3.86 -7.39 -3.54
CA GLN A 88 -5.12 -8.08 -3.26
C GLN A 88 -6.14 -7.77 -4.35
N ALA A 89 -7.06 -8.69 -4.57
CA ALA A 89 -8.18 -8.49 -5.47
C ALA A 89 -9.45 -9.05 -4.82
N THR A 90 -10.57 -8.35 -4.99
CA THR A 90 -11.87 -8.90 -4.66
C THR A 90 -12.29 -9.97 -5.68
N PRO A 91 -13.25 -10.85 -5.36
CA PRO A 91 -13.78 -11.81 -6.32
C PRO A 91 -14.31 -11.16 -7.62
N ASP A 92 -14.91 -9.98 -7.52
CA ASP A 92 -15.42 -9.23 -8.67
C ASP A 92 -14.28 -8.68 -9.54
N GLU A 93 -13.23 -8.14 -8.92
CA GLU A 93 -12.02 -7.68 -9.64
C GLU A 93 -11.34 -8.83 -10.38
N LEU A 94 -11.25 -10.02 -9.76
CA LEU A 94 -10.72 -11.22 -10.40
C LEU A 94 -11.61 -11.68 -11.56
N THR A 95 -12.93 -11.61 -11.40
CA THR A 95 -13.90 -11.97 -12.45
C THR A 95 -13.75 -11.04 -13.65
N GLN A 96 -13.68 -9.74 -13.41
CA GLN A 96 -13.46 -8.73 -14.44
C GLN A 96 -12.10 -8.90 -15.12
N LEU A 97 -11.05 -9.22 -14.38
CA LEU A 97 -9.72 -9.52 -14.93
C LEU A 97 -9.79 -10.73 -15.87
N LYS A 98 -10.37 -11.84 -15.43
CA LYS A 98 -10.54 -13.06 -16.24
C LYS A 98 -11.34 -12.75 -17.51
N TYR A 99 -12.39 -11.96 -17.40
CA TYR A 99 -13.20 -11.51 -18.53
C TYR A 99 -12.35 -10.69 -19.52
N ASN A 100 -11.64 -9.66 -19.07
CA ASN A 100 -10.84 -8.79 -19.93
C ASN A 100 -9.70 -9.57 -20.62
N VAL A 101 -9.01 -10.44 -19.89
CA VAL A 101 -7.95 -11.29 -20.48
C VAL A 101 -8.52 -12.21 -21.56
N LYS A 102 -9.73 -12.76 -21.40
CA LYS A 102 -10.36 -13.65 -22.39
C LYS A 102 -10.84 -12.91 -23.64
N HIS A 103 -11.29 -11.67 -23.52
CA HIS A 103 -11.97 -10.94 -24.59
C HIS A 103 -11.12 -9.86 -25.26
N MET A 104 -9.96 -9.51 -24.71
CA MET A 104 -9.03 -8.57 -25.36
C MET A 104 -8.19 -9.26 -26.44
N ASN A 105 -7.99 -8.57 -27.57
CA ASN A 105 -7.05 -9.01 -28.59
C ASN A 105 -5.61 -8.81 -28.08
N LYS A 106 -4.84 -9.91 -27.93
CA LYS A 106 -3.46 -9.92 -27.39
C LYS A 106 -3.33 -9.27 -26.00
N PRO A 107 -3.88 -9.90 -24.94
CA PRO A 107 -3.90 -9.35 -23.58
C PRO A 107 -2.50 -9.34 -22.93
N ASN A 108 -1.86 -8.18 -22.93
CA ASN A 108 -0.65 -7.92 -22.14
C ASN A 108 -0.99 -7.20 -20.82
N ASN A 109 -0.08 -7.25 -19.84
CA ASN A 109 -0.34 -6.73 -18.49
C ASN A 109 -0.66 -5.23 -18.50
N GLN A 110 0.05 -4.45 -19.32
CA GLN A 110 -0.16 -3.01 -19.41
C GLN A 110 -1.54 -2.66 -19.99
N GLY A 111 -1.93 -3.31 -21.08
CA GLY A 111 -3.20 -3.06 -21.76
C GLY A 111 -4.40 -3.41 -20.87
N VAL A 112 -4.35 -4.59 -20.23
CA VAL A 112 -5.43 -5.01 -19.32
C VAL A 112 -5.48 -4.11 -18.08
N ALA A 113 -4.32 -3.73 -17.53
CA ALA A 113 -4.25 -2.81 -16.38
C ALA A 113 -4.88 -1.46 -16.72
N SER A 114 -4.55 -0.89 -17.89
CA SER A 114 -5.13 0.37 -18.35
C SER A 114 -6.66 0.29 -18.49
N VAL A 115 -7.20 -0.78 -19.07
CA VAL A 115 -8.66 -0.98 -19.19
C VAL A 115 -9.34 -1.06 -17.82
N MET A 116 -8.67 -1.66 -16.84
CA MET A 116 -9.20 -1.77 -15.48
C MET A 116 -8.92 -0.54 -14.60
N GLY A 117 -8.18 0.45 -15.10
CA GLY A 117 -7.72 1.59 -14.29
C GLY A 117 -6.82 1.15 -13.13
N ARG A 118 -5.99 0.13 -13.36
CA ARG A 118 -5.10 -0.47 -12.37
C ARG A 118 -3.63 -0.32 -12.75
N ASP A 119 -2.76 -0.58 -11.78
CA ASP A 119 -1.32 -0.64 -11.92
C ASP A 119 -0.90 -1.95 -12.62
N LYS A 120 0.12 -1.86 -13.48
CA LYS A 120 0.64 -3.03 -14.22
C LYS A 120 1.22 -4.09 -13.28
N ASP A 121 1.78 -3.70 -12.13
CA ASP A 121 2.40 -4.60 -11.18
C ASP A 121 1.33 -5.41 -10.43
N TRP A 122 0.20 -4.78 -10.11
CA TRP A 122 -0.99 -5.47 -9.59
C TRP A 122 -1.51 -6.50 -10.60
N MET A 123 -1.65 -6.10 -11.87
CA MET A 123 -2.10 -7.02 -12.92
C MET A 123 -1.17 -8.21 -13.11
N ARG A 124 0.14 -8.00 -13.06
CA ARG A 124 1.12 -9.10 -13.12
C ARG A 124 0.90 -10.07 -11.95
N CYS A 125 0.83 -9.54 -10.73
CA CYS A 125 0.65 -10.35 -9.52
C CYS A 125 -0.66 -11.15 -9.55
N MET A 126 -1.79 -10.54 -9.94
CA MET A 126 -3.08 -11.25 -9.98
C MET A 126 -3.12 -12.34 -11.05
N ARG A 127 -2.46 -12.14 -12.20
CA ARG A 127 -2.35 -13.19 -13.23
C ARG A 127 -1.50 -14.36 -12.76
N GLU A 128 -0.45 -14.11 -11.98
CA GLU A 128 0.37 -15.15 -11.36
C GLU A 128 -0.46 -15.94 -10.34
N LYS A 129 -1.16 -15.26 -9.42
CA LYS A 129 -2.05 -15.91 -8.44
C LYS A 129 -3.14 -16.77 -9.11
N ILE A 130 -3.72 -16.31 -10.22
CA ILE A 130 -4.70 -17.12 -10.99
C ILE A 130 -4.05 -18.37 -11.60
N ARG A 131 -2.85 -18.25 -12.18
CA ARG A 131 -2.13 -19.39 -12.77
C ARG A 131 -1.74 -20.42 -11.70
N GLU A 132 -1.30 -19.96 -10.54
CA GLU A 132 -0.98 -20.82 -9.40
C GLU A 132 -2.21 -21.58 -8.93
N ALA A 133 -3.34 -20.89 -8.74
CA ALA A 133 -4.61 -21.52 -8.37
C ALA A 133 -5.09 -22.54 -9.42
N ASP A 134 -4.98 -22.21 -10.71
CA ASP A 134 -5.34 -23.13 -11.80
C ASP A 134 -4.42 -24.37 -11.85
N ASN A 135 -3.15 -24.23 -11.50
CA ASN A 135 -2.19 -25.33 -11.43
C ASN A 135 -2.42 -26.22 -10.20
N GLU A 136 -2.76 -25.62 -9.05
CA GLU A 136 -3.09 -26.33 -7.83
C GLU A 136 -4.38 -27.15 -7.98
N ALA A 137 -5.42 -26.59 -8.61
CA ALA A 137 -6.66 -27.30 -8.89
C ALA A 137 -6.52 -28.48 -9.88
N ARG A 138 -5.37 -28.58 -10.58
CA ARG A 138 -5.05 -29.67 -11.52
C ARG A 138 -4.16 -30.76 -10.92
N ARG A 139 -3.64 -30.55 -9.71
CA ARG A 139 -2.88 -31.56 -8.95
C ARG A 139 -3.82 -32.40 -8.09
#